data_AF-A0A836UGT7-F1
#
_entry.id   AF-A0A836UGT7-F1
#
_cell.length_a   1.000
_cell.length_b   1.000
_cell.length_c   1.000
_cell.angle_alpha   90.00
_cell.angle_beta   90.00
_cell.angle_gamma   90.00
#
_symmetry.space_group_name_H-M   'P 1'
#
loop_
_entity.id
_entity.type
_entity.pdbx_description
1 polymer ?
#
loop_
_entity_poly.entity_id
_entity_poly.type
_entity_poly.pdbx_seq_one_letter_code
_entity_poly.pdbx_strand_id
1 'polypeptide(L)'
;MRKAFALVAAVALLSFSSTAKAHVPEGLVLGVWQWPTTHLPVMDGDISEWDVVPDNLWLSAFSEFNGEPLNTVVAGEVGAEVDAADLNFRWTQGWNNELDRLYFVQDRFDDLWDRDAGGVGGAGGDDSFEINIDADHGGDVSWFGADDFDTEEEVARNRGRLNQMSHYRWPPMEPIGWNWLWASSATWHDTEPYSCCGTSFTLNGAHGTEATLQTEWWTVAWDDFDHASPDNSIQHDFVENEIIGLSISIIDNDIGTDNETDRAFAAWRLGGQRCGNGDGKCATDFILLPVQNDLLPTAVEDDSWGHIKASYMR
;
A
#
# COMPACT_ATOMS: atom_id res chain seq x y z
N MET A 1 -5.28 34.68 19.79
CA MET A 1 -3.85 34.36 19.99
C MET A 1 -3.72 32.85 19.94
N ARG A 2 -3.45 32.32 18.74
CA ARG A 2 -3.29 30.89 18.49
C ARG A 2 -1.91 30.48 18.99
N LYS A 3 -1.86 29.59 19.98
CA LYS A 3 -0.60 28.98 20.42
C LYS A 3 -0.24 27.95 19.36
N ALA A 4 0.80 28.25 18.58
CA ALA A 4 1.47 27.29 17.74
C ALA A 4 2.11 26.25 18.67
N PHE A 5 1.59 25.02 18.67
CA PHE A 5 2.31 23.88 19.19
C PHE A 5 3.25 23.44 18.07
N ALA A 6 4.55 23.61 18.30
CA ALA A 6 5.56 22.97 17.48
C ALA A 6 5.42 21.46 17.68
N LEU A 7 5.09 20.75 16.60
CA LEU A 7 5.02 19.30 16.54
C LEU A 7 6.46 18.77 16.69
N VAL A 8 6.74 18.07 17.79
CA VAL A 8 8.00 17.39 18.01
C VAL A 8 7.84 15.99 17.44
N ALA A 9 8.56 15.70 16.35
CA ALA A 9 8.69 14.35 15.82
C ALA A 9 9.20 13.42 16.93
N ALA A 10 8.39 12.45 17.33
CA ALA A 10 8.83 11.38 18.21
C ALA A 10 9.70 10.41 17.38
N VAL A 11 10.98 10.75 17.23
CA VAL A 11 12.00 9.78 16.82
C VAL A 11 12.19 8.82 17.99
N ALA A 12 11.61 7.62 17.91
CA ALA A 12 11.95 6.54 18.81
C ALA A 12 13.40 6.12 18.51
N LEU A 13 14.34 6.64 19.29
CA LEU A 13 15.74 6.18 19.33
C LEU A 13 15.78 4.80 20.01
N LEU A 14 15.31 3.78 19.32
CA LEU A 14 15.68 2.41 19.62
C LEU A 14 17.07 2.19 19.02
N SER A 15 18.07 2.11 19.89
CA SER A 15 19.45 1.78 19.53
C SER A 15 19.53 0.32 19.06
N PHE A 16 19.03 0.03 17.87
CA PHE A 16 19.34 -1.18 17.13
C PHE A 16 20.68 -1.00 16.44
N SER A 17 21.65 -1.81 16.86
CA SER A 17 22.98 -1.88 16.23
C SER A 17 22.91 -2.69 14.94
N SER A 18 22.17 -2.17 13.97
CA SER A 18 22.32 -2.42 12.55
C SER A 18 21.41 -1.39 11.88
N THR A 19 21.98 -0.28 11.43
CA THR A 19 21.32 0.46 10.33
C THR A 19 21.08 -0.58 9.25
N ALA A 20 19.83 -0.95 9.02
CA ALA A 20 19.46 -1.72 7.85
C ALA A 20 19.96 -0.89 6.65
N LYS A 21 21.10 -1.31 6.11
CA LYS A 21 21.75 -0.69 4.94
C LYS A 21 21.22 -1.29 3.63
N ALA A 22 20.19 -2.13 3.74
CA ALA A 22 19.67 -2.87 2.61
C ALA A 22 18.67 -2.02 1.80
N HIS A 23 17.88 -1.20 2.47
CA HIS A 23 16.70 -0.54 1.93
C HIS A 23 16.84 0.97 1.78
N VAL A 24 15.95 1.55 1.00
CA VAL A 24 16.01 2.93 0.51
C VAL A 24 14.81 3.74 1.00
N PRO A 25 15.01 5.01 1.40
CA PRO A 25 16.29 5.68 1.59
C PRO A 25 17.08 5.13 2.80
N GLU A 26 18.41 5.14 2.73
CA GLU A 26 19.25 4.64 3.82
C GLU A 26 18.96 5.38 5.14
N GLY A 27 18.69 4.61 6.20
CA GLY A 27 18.47 5.14 7.55
C GLY A 27 17.07 5.66 7.83
N LEU A 28 16.13 5.53 6.87
CA LEU A 28 14.71 5.71 7.13
C LEU A 28 14.09 4.39 7.59
N VAL A 29 13.37 4.41 8.71
CA VAL A 29 12.48 3.33 9.13
C VAL A 29 11.13 3.95 9.47
N LEU A 30 10.08 3.48 8.81
CA LEU A 30 8.70 3.97 8.98
C LEU A 30 7.90 2.98 9.84
N GLY A 31 6.86 3.44 10.52
CA GLY A 31 6.05 2.58 11.39
C GLY A 31 4.82 2.00 10.69
N VAL A 32 4.45 0.77 11.02
CA VAL A 32 3.18 0.13 10.62
C VAL A 32 2.29 -0.01 11.85
N TRP A 33 1.07 0.50 11.77
CA TRP A 33 0.10 0.44 12.87
C TRP A 33 -0.33 -1.00 13.18
N GLN A 34 -0.43 -1.41 14.44
CA GLN A 34 -0.99 -2.74 14.75
C GLN A 34 -2.47 -2.66 15.09
N TRP A 35 -3.28 -3.36 14.32
CA TRP A 35 -4.67 -3.63 14.63
C TRP A 35 -4.79 -4.86 15.54
N PRO A 36 -5.33 -4.75 16.77
CA PRO A 36 -5.73 -5.94 17.50
C PRO A 36 -6.95 -6.56 16.80
N THR A 37 -7.07 -7.89 16.85
CA THR A 37 -8.15 -8.63 16.16
C THR A 37 -9.55 -8.18 16.58
N THR A 38 -9.69 -7.60 17.77
CA THR A 38 -10.95 -7.07 18.31
C THR A 38 -11.36 -5.72 17.71
N HIS A 39 -10.47 -5.04 16.97
CA HIS A 39 -10.69 -3.72 16.38
C HIS A 39 -10.14 -3.67 14.94
N LEU A 40 -10.25 -4.76 14.18
CA LEU A 40 -9.90 -4.71 12.75
C LEU A 40 -10.78 -3.67 12.04
N PRO A 41 -10.22 -2.91 11.08
CA PRO A 41 -11.00 -1.98 10.27
C PRO A 41 -12.05 -2.75 9.45
N VAL A 42 -13.25 -2.16 9.30
CA VAL A 42 -14.30 -2.74 8.47
C VAL A 42 -14.00 -2.35 7.03
N MET A 43 -13.68 -3.33 6.18
CA MET A 43 -13.39 -3.08 4.77
C MET A 43 -14.67 -2.72 3.99
N ASP A 44 -15.12 -1.47 4.08
CA ASP A 44 -16.31 -0.98 3.37
C ASP A 44 -16.08 0.31 2.55
N GLY A 45 -14.88 0.88 2.61
CA GLY A 45 -14.52 2.08 1.86
C GLY A 45 -14.85 3.39 2.56
N ASP A 46 -15.36 3.34 3.81
CA ASP A 46 -15.31 4.45 4.76
C ASP A 46 -14.04 4.32 5.60
N ILE A 47 -13.10 5.25 5.40
CA ILE A 47 -11.79 5.16 6.06
C ILE A 47 -11.79 5.74 7.48
N SER A 48 -12.95 6.06 8.06
CA SER A 48 -13.05 6.75 9.35
C SER A 48 -12.40 5.99 10.51
N GLU A 49 -12.40 4.65 10.49
CA GLU A 49 -11.69 3.86 11.51
C GLU A 49 -10.18 4.14 11.54
N TRP A 50 -9.59 4.57 10.42
CA TRP A 50 -8.17 4.88 10.34
C TRP A 50 -7.79 6.20 11.04
N ASP A 51 -8.77 7.00 11.51
CA ASP A 51 -8.51 8.20 12.31
C ASP A 51 -7.82 7.90 13.66
N VAL A 52 -7.80 6.62 14.09
CA VAL A 52 -7.03 6.19 15.27
C VAL A 52 -5.52 6.20 15.02
N VAL A 53 -5.10 6.13 13.75
CA VAL A 53 -3.70 6.06 13.36
C VAL A 53 -3.07 7.45 13.50
N PRO A 54 -1.98 7.61 14.28
CA PRO A 54 -1.30 8.89 14.43
C PRO A 54 -0.88 9.52 13.11
N ASP A 55 -1.03 10.85 12.98
CA ASP A 55 -0.67 11.63 11.79
C ASP A 55 0.74 11.35 11.25
N ASN A 56 1.70 11.00 12.11
CA ASN A 56 3.08 10.73 11.71
C ASN A 56 3.29 9.35 11.06
N LEU A 57 2.26 8.49 11.04
CA LEU A 57 2.25 7.23 10.29
C LEU A 57 1.51 7.37 8.95
N TRP A 58 0.85 8.49 8.71
CA TRP A 58 0.29 8.82 7.40
C TRP A 58 1.38 9.37 6.49
N LEU A 59 1.48 8.78 5.30
CA LEU A 59 2.35 9.22 4.24
C LEU A 59 1.52 9.91 3.17
N SER A 60 2.11 10.89 2.49
CA SER A 60 1.43 11.69 1.47
C SER A 60 2.37 12.05 0.33
N ALA A 61 1.83 12.64 -0.73
CA ALA A 61 2.63 13.20 -1.82
C ALA A 61 3.73 14.18 -1.31
N PHE A 62 3.48 14.83 -0.16
CA PHE A 62 4.38 15.82 0.46
C PHE A 62 5.24 15.28 1.61
N SER A 63 5.22 13.97 1.86
CA SER A 63 6.09 13.39 2.89
C SER A 63 7.57 13.59 2.51
N GLU A 64 8.38 14.01 3.48
CA GLU A 64 9.79 14.30 3.29
C GLU A 64 10.66 13.50 4.26
N PHE A 65 11.87 13.18 3.83
CA PHE A 65 12.92 12.65 4.68
C PHE A 65 14.22 13.39 4.42
N ASN A 66 14.87 13.90 5.48
CA ASN A 66 16.09 14.72 5.38
C ASN A 66 15.97 15.95 4.46
N GLY A 67 14.77 16.52 4.34
CA GLY A 67 14.51 17.69 3.50
C GLY A 67 14.38 17.39 2.01
N GLU A 68 14.27 16.11 1.64
CA GLU A 68 13.99 15.65 0.28
C GLU A 68 12.61 14.97 0.24
N PRO A 69 11.85 15.13 -0.86
CA PRO A 69 10.59 14.41 -1.06
C PRO A 69 10.81 12.89 -1.00
N LEU A 70 9.95 12.21 -0.24
CA LEU A 70 10.02 10.76 -0.10
C LEU A 70 9.31 10.04 -1.26
N ASN A 71 8.30 10.69 -1.85
CA ASN A 71 7.62 10.22 -3.07
C ASN A 71 8.16 11.02 -4.26
N THR A 72 8.64 10.33 -5.30
CA THR A 72 9.16 10.97 -6.51
C THR A 72 8.70 10.22 -7.76
N VAL A 73 8.57 10.93 -8.88
CA VAL A 73 8.22 10.31 -10.16
C VAL A 73 9.42 9.59 -10.75
N VAL A 74 9.35 8.25 -10.83
CA VAL A 74 10.46 7.40 -11.28
C VAL A 74 10.23 6.74 -12.65
N ALA A 75 9.03 6.86 -13.20
CA ALA A 75 8.68 6.45 -14.56
C ALA A 75 7.62 7.39 -15.13
N GLY A 76 7.60 7.52 -16.47
CA GLY A 76 6.74 8.49 -17.14
C GLY A 76 7.33 9.89 -17.08
N GLU A 77 6.63 10.84 -16.47
CA GLU A 77 7.01 12.25 -16.29
C GLU A 77 8.10 12.44 -15.22
N VAL A 78 9.22 11.74 -15.40
CA VAL A 78 10.35 11.76 -14.46
C VAL A 78 10.84 13.18 -14.21
N GLY A 79 10.86 13.57 -12.94
CA GLY A 79 11.27 14.91 -12.49
C GLY A 79 10.12 15.91 -12.36
N ALA A 80 8.87 15.49 -12.57
CA ALA A 80 7.70 16.29 -12.19
C ALA A 80 7.73 16.63 -10.69
N GLU A 81 7.29 17.84 -10.36
CA GLU A 81 7.07 18.29 -9.00
C GLU A 81 5.65 17.93 -8.57
N VAL A 82 5.42 17.76 -7.27
CA VAL A 82 4.07 17.48 -6.74
C VAL A 82 3.17 18.69 -7.00
N ASP A 83 2.07 18.49 -7.74
CA ASP A 83 0.98 19.45 -7.87
C ASP A 83 -0.29 18.86 -7.26
N ALA A 84 -0.75 19.40 -6.13
CA ALA A 84 -1.96 18.92 -5.46
C ALA A 84 -3.25 19.18 -6.24
N ALA A 85 -3.21 20.03 -7.28
CA ALA A 85 -4.35 20.26 -8.17
C ALA A 85 -4.45 19.22 -9.30
N ASP A 86 -3.38 18.45 -9.51
CA ASP A 86 -3.24 17.35 -10.47
C ASP A 86 -3.52 16.05 -9.71
N LEU A 87 -2.57 15.63 -8.87
CA LEU A 87 -2.69 14.48 -8.00
C LEU A 87 -2.39 14.84 -6.54
N ASN A 88 -3.27 14.44 -5.62
CA ASN A 88 -2.99 14.51 -4.20
C ASN A 88 -3.43 13.23 -3.50
N PHE A 89 -2.55 12.67 -2.68
CA PHE A 89 -2.86 11.44 -1.98
C PHE A 89 -2.25 11.42 -0.59
N ARG A 90 -2.89 10.62 0.26
CA ARG A 90 -2.30 10.07 1.48
C ARG A 90 -2.65 8.60 1.60
N TRP A 91 -1.79 7.88 2.30
CA TRP A 91 -1.99 6.47 2.59
C TRP A 91 -1.29 6.11 3.89
N THR A 92 -1.71 5.01 4.50
CA THR A 92 -1.01 4.39 5.62
C THR A 92 -1.25 2.89 5.57
N GLN A 93 -0.64 2.17 6.50
CA GLN A 93 -0.73 0.73 6.60
C GLN A 93 -0.91 0.30 8.06
N GLY A 94 -1.58 -0.83 8.20
CA GLY A 94 -1.68 -1.56 9.45
C GLY A 94 -1.24 -3.01 9.29
N TRP A 95 -1.09 -3.71 10.40
CA TRP A 95 -0.85 -5.14 10.44
C TRP A 95 -1.62 -5.79 11.59
N ASN A 96 -1.85 -7.10 11.49
CA ASN A 96 -2.45 -7.89 12.57
C ASN A 96 -1.66 -9.17 12.77
N ASN A 97 -1.31 -9.44 14.03
CA ASN A 97 -0.52 -10.59 14.46
C ASN A 97 -1.29 -11.91 14.35
N GLU A 98 -2.57 -11.97 14.77
CA GLU A 98 -3.29 -13.26 14.82
C GLU A 98 -3.70 -13.80 13.44
N LEU A 99 -3.85 -12.92 12.44
CA LEU A 99 -4.29 -13.27 11.09
C LEU A 99 -3.17 -13.19 10.04
N ASP A 100 -1.99 -12.69 10.43
CA ASP A 100 -0.85 -12.46 9.54
C ASP A 100 -1.20 -11.64 8.30
N ARG A 101 -1.84 -10.49 8.51
CA ARG A 101 -2.32 -9.60 7.44
C ARG A 101 -1.68 -8.23 7.52
N LEU A 102 -1.37 -7.67 6.35
CA LEU A 102 -1.13 -6.25 6.15
C LEU A 102 -2.40 -5.60 5.64
N TYR A 103 -2.80 -4.50 6.25
CA TYR A 103 -3.93 -3.66 5.89
C TYR A 103 -3.40 -2.38 5.27
N PHE A 104 -4.08 -1.87 4.26
CA PHE A 104 -3.73 -0.65 3.56
C PHE A 104 -4.95 0.23 3.42
N VAL A 105 -4.72 1.54 3.44
CA VAL A 105 -5.74 2.53 3.15
C VAL A 105 -5.15 3.63 2.29
N GLN A 106 -5.94 4.13 1.36
CA GLN A 106 -5.60 5.26 0.52
C GLN A 106 -6.76 6.25 0.47
N ASP A 107 -6.41 7.53 0.48
CA ASP A 107 -7.30 8.67 0.23
C ASP A 107 -6.64 9.51 -0.87
N ARG A 108 -7.24 9.52 -2.06
CA ARG A 108 -6.70 10.10 -3.28
C ARG A 108 -7.69 11.09 -3.88
N PHE A 109 -7.16 12.23 -4.30
CA PHE A 109 -7.75 13.14 -5.26
C PHE A 109 -6.94 13.05 -6.56
N ASP A 110 -7.65 13.20 -7.66
CA ASP A 110 -7.13 13.16 -9.01
C ASP A 110 -7.95 14.11 -9.90
N ASP A 111 -7.31 14.92 -10.73
CA ASP A 111 -7.99 15.81 -11.68
C ASP A 111 -8.52 15.08 -12.92
N LEU A 112 -8.00 13.88 -13.22
CA LEU A 112 -8.48 13.02 -14.29
C LEU A 112 -8.32 11.54 -13.93
N TRP A 113 -9.43 10.94 -13.51
CA TRP A 113 -9.51 9.50 -13.23
C TRP A 113 -9.49 8.66 -14.51
N ASP A 114 -8.36 8.08 -14.91
CA ASP A 114 -8.25 7.14 -16.01
C ASP A 114 -8.52 5.70 -15.57
N ARG A 115 -9.39 5.02 -16.34
CA ARG A 115 -9.92 3.68 -16.11
C ARG A 115 -9.96 2.88 -17.42
N ASP A 116 -9.04 3.11 -18.33
CA ASP A 116 -8.92 2.39 -19.61
C ASP A 116 -8.03 1.13 -19.48
N ALA A 117 -8.56 0.11 -18.78
CA ALA A 117 -7.92 -1.20 -18.63
C ALA A 117 -7.70 -1.90 -19.98
N GLY A 118 -6.59 -1.57 -20.65
CA GLY A 118 -6.28 -2.04 -22.00
C GLY A 118 -5.46 -1.10 -22.88
N GLY A 119 -5.09 0.08 -22.39
CA GLY A 119 -4.27 1.05 -23.12
C GLY A 119 -2.74 0.78 -23.13
N VAL A 120 -2.01 1.54 -23.96
CA VAL A 120 -0.55 1.41 -24.25
C VAL A 120 0.34 2.02 -23.14
N GLY A 121 -0.16 2.15 -21.91
CA GLY A 121 0.49 2.86 -20.79
C GLY A 121 1.18 1.96 -19.76
N GLY A 122 1.91 2.59 -18.82
CA GLY A 122 2.42 1.92 -17.61
C GLY A 122 1.27 1.47 -16.69
N ALA A 123 1.44 0.36 -15.99
CA ALA A 123 0.44 -0.23 -15.08
C ALA A 123 -0.92 -0.59 -15.71
N GLY A 124 -0.97 -0.84 -17.02
CA GLY A 124 -2.21 -1.21 -17.71
C GLY A 124 -3.05 -0.02 -18.20
N GLY A 125 -2.51 1.20 -18.09
CA GLY A 125 -3.19 2.44 -18.52
C GLY A 125 -4.35 2.81 -17.60
N ASP A 126 -4.16 2.65 -16.31
CA ASP A 126 -5.20 2.78 -15.29
C ASP A 126 -4.60 3.44 -14.05
N ASP A 127 -5.37 4.30 -13.41
CA ASP A 127 -5.06 4.80 -12.09
C ASP A 127 -5.08 3.66 -11.08
N SER A 128 -3.93 3.46 -10.46
CA SER A 128 -3.69 2.25 -9.68
C SER A 128 -2.69 2.48 -8.54
N PHE A 129 -2.58 1.47 -7.69
CA PHE A 129 -1.69 1.44 -6.54
C PHE A 129 -0.85 0.17 -6.62
N GLU A 130 0.46 0.28 -6.59
CA GLU A 130 1.38 -0.86 -6.67
C GLU A 130 2.08 -1.04 -5.32
N ILE A 131 2.10 -2.26 -4.81
CA ILE A 131 2.83 -2.63 -3.59
C ILE A 131 3.78 -3.77 -3.92
N ASN A 132 5.05 -3.57 -3.59
CA ASN A 132 6.06 -4.60 -3.56
C ASN A 132 6.36 -4.97 -2.09
N ILE A 133 6.21 -6.23 -1.72
CA ILE A 133 6.40 -6.74 -0.36
C ILE A 133 7.57 -7.72 -0.34
N ASP A 134 8.58 -7.42 0.47
CA ASP A 134 9.73 -8.26 0.81
C ASP A 134 9.74 -8.42 2.34
N ALA A 135 8.90 -9.33 2.84
CA ALA A 135 8.61 -9.43 4.27
C ALA A 135 9.80 -9.98 5.07
N ASP A 136 10.41 -11.08 4.60
CA ASP A 136 11.54 -11.74 5.26
C ASP A 136 12.92 -11.20 4.86
N HIS A 137 12.96 -10.15 4.02
CA HIS A 137 14.18 -9.59 3.44
C HIS A 137 14.96 -10.61 2.60
N GLY A 138 14.26 -11.48 1.88
CA GLY A 138 14.86 -12.38 0.89
C GLY A 138 15.64 -11.62 -0.19
N GLY A 139 15.29 -10.36 -0.46
CA GLY A 139 16.10 -9.40 -1.22
C GLY A 139 16.20 -9.69 -2.73
N ASP A 140 15.26 -10.48 -3.27
CA ASP A 140 15.27 -10.89 -4.67
C ASP A 140 14.42 -9.97 -5.57
N VAL A 141 14.57 -10.15 -6.87
CA VAL A 141 13.69 -9.53 -7.86
C VAL A 141 12.38 -10.30 -7.99
N SER A 142 11.29 -9.59 -8.22
CA SER A 142 9.99 -10.22 -8.48
C SER A 142 9.93 -10.86 -9.86
N TRP A 143 10.70 -10.37 -10.85
CA TRP A 143 10.62 -10.82 -12.23
C TRP A 143 11.89 -11.50 -12.72
N PHE A 144 11.72 -12.69 -13.33
CA PHE A 144 12.76 -13.44 -14.04
C PHE A 144 12.34 -13.73 -15.49
N GLY A 145 13.27 -13.61 -16.42
CA GLY A 145 13.13 -13.97 -17.84
C GLY A 145 13.48 -15.43 -18.14
N ALA A 146 13.29 -15.83 -19.39
CA ALA A 146 13.56 -17.21 -19.85
C ALA A 146 15.04 -17.61 -19.77
N ASP A 147 15.95 -16.63 -19.78
CA ASP A 147 17.40 -16.87 -19.73
C ASP A 147 17.96 -16.92 -18.30
N ASP A 148 17.14 -16.66 -17.27
CA ASP A 148 17.58 -16.66 -15.87
C ASP A 148 17.63 -18.06 -15.26
N PHE A 149 16.93 -19.04 -15.86
CA PHE A 149 16.89 -20.43 -15.41
C PHE A 149 16.93 -21.42 -16.58
N ASP A 150 17.25 -22.69 -16.29
CA ASP A 150 17.37 -23.74 -17.31
C ASP A 150 16.01 -24.20 -17.87
N THR A 151 14.93 -24.00 -17.12
CA THR A 151 13.57 -24.45 -17.48
C THR A 151 12.50 -23.38 -17.25
N GLU A 152 11.42 -23.43 -18.05
CA GLU A 152 10.25 -22.56 -17.87
C GLU A 152 9.56 -22.76 -16.50
N GLU A 153 9.61 -23.98 -15.97
CA GLU A 153 9.07 -24.31 -14.64
C GLU A 153 9.85 -23.60 -13.53
N GLU A 154 11.19 -23.56 -13.62
CA GLU A 154 12.03 -22.80 -12.68
C GLU A 154 11.81 -21.29 -12.79
N VAL A 155 11.63 -20.77 -14.00
CA VAL A 155 11.27 -19.36 -14.20
C VAL A 155 9.94 -19.05 -13.52
N ALA A 156 8.90 -19.84 -13.79
CA ALA A 156 7.58 -19.63 -13.21
C ALA A 156 7.63 -19.71 -11.67
N ARG A 157 8.36 -20.69 -11.12
CA ARG A 157 8.51 -20.92 -9.67
C ARG A 157 9.17 -19.76 -8.93
N ASN A 158 10.13 -19.06 -9.56
CA ASN A 158 10.89 -18.01 -8.90
C ASN A 158 10.29 -16.60 -9.10
N ARG A 159 9.34 -16.42 -10.03
CA ARG A 159 8.66 -15.14 -10.20
C ARG A 159 7.72 -14.83 -9.03
N GLY A 160 7.95 -13.69 -8.38
CA GLY A 160 7.19 -13.24 -7.21
C GLY A 160 7.43 -14.09 -5.97
N ARG A 161 8.46 -14.95 -5.95
CA ARG A 161 8.66 -15.95 -4.91
C ARG A 161 8.96 -15.34 -3.55
N LEU A 162 10.05 -14.60 -3.46
CA LEU A 162 10.54 -13.97 -2.21
C LEU A 162 10.19 -12.49 -2.13
N ASN A 163 9.71 -11.92 -3.24
CA ASN A 163 9.37 -10.51 -3.32
C ASN A 163 8.10 -10.35 -4.18
N GLN A 164 6.98 -10.01 -3.55
CA GLN A 164 5.66 -10.00 -4.17
C GLN A 164 5.26 -8.60 -4.63
N MET A 165 5.13 -8.41 -5.94
CA MET A 165 4.70 -7.14 -6.55
C MET A 165 3.25 -7.24 -7.01
N SER A 166 2.35 -6.68 -6.22
CA SER A 166 0.91 -6.64 -6.45
C SER A 166 0.48 -5.27 -6.96
N HIS A 167 -0.39 -5.26 -7.96
CA HIS A 167 -1.08 -4.06 -8.41
C HIS A 167 -2.52 -4.10 -7.95
N TYR A 168 -3.05 -2.93 -7.61
CA TYR A 168 -4.41 -2.76 -7.13
C TYR A 168 -5.10 -1.64 -7.90
N ARG A 169 -6.39 -1.82 -8.17
CA ARG A 169 -7.22 -0.85 -8.88
C ARG A 169 -8.67 -0.92 -8.45
N TRP A 170 -9.33 0.23 -8.44
CA TRP A 170 -10.73 0.37 -8.06
C TRP A 170 -11.45 1.32 -9.03
N PRO A 171 -12.68 1.01 -9.47
CA PRO A 171 -13.40 -0.23 -9.26
C PRO A 171 -12.72 -1.44 -9.94
N PRO A 172 -12.99 -2.69 -9.51
CA PRO A 172 -12.47 -3.88 -10.18
C PRO A 172 -12.87 -3.92 -11.67
N MET A 173 -11.95 -4.37 -12.54
CA MET A 173 -12.22 -4.46 -13.98
C MET A 173 -11.84 -5.84 -14.55
N GLU A 174 -12.76 -6.46 -15.27
CA GLU A 174 -12.52 -7.73 -15.95
C GLU A 174 -11.51 -7.60 -17.12
N PRO A 175 -10.73 -8.65 -17.43
CA PRO A 175 -10.69 -9.96 -16.77
C PRO A 175 -9.73 -10.05 -15.58
N ILE A 176 -8.95 -8.99 -15.31
CA ILE A 176 -7.86 -9.02 -14.31
C ILE A 176 -8.40 -8.80 -12.88
N GLY A 177 -9.55 -8.16 -12.73
CA GLY A 177 -10.15 -7.86 -11.43
C GLY A 177 -9.57 -6.61 -10.79
N TRP A 178 -9.40 -6.68 -9.46
CA TRP A 178 -8.98 -5.57 -8.60
C TRP A 178 -7.53 -5.67 -8.14
N ASN A 179 -6.97 -6.88 -8.12
CA ASN A 179 -5.62 -7.18 -7.64
C ASN A 179 -4.98 -8.24 -8.52
N TRP A 180 -3.71 -8.06 -8.90
CA TRP A 180 -2.92 -9.11 -9.54
C TRP A 180 -1.45 -9.02 -9.13
N LEU A 181 -0.77 -10.17 -9.05
CA LEU A 181 0.66 -10.23 -8.79
C LEU A 181 1.36 -10.22 -10.15
N TRP A 182 2.00 -9.10 -10.50
CA TRP A 182 2.47 -8.81 -11.87
C TRP A 182 3.40 -9.87 -12.43
N ALA A 183 4.29 -10.42 -11.59
CA ALA A 183 5.24 -11.40 -12.04
C ALA A 183 4.68 -12.83 -12.09
N SER A 184 3.50 -13.10 -11.53
CA SER A 184 3.01 -14.46 -11.37
C SER A 184 1.84 -14.79 -12.30
N SER A 185 1.69 -16.09 -12.56
CA SER A 185 0.54 -16.69 -13.21
C SER A 185 -0.49 -17.24 -12.21
N ALA A 186 -0.30 -16.99 -10.91
CA ALA A 186 -1.24 -17.40 -9.87
C ALA A 186 -2.61 -16.74 -10.06
N THR A 187 -3.66 -17.51 -9.78
CA THR A 187 -5.07 -17.08 -9.90
C THR A 187 -5.83 -17.26 -8.59
N TRP A 188 -5.12 -17.39 -7.48
CA TRP A 188 -5.69 -17.78 -6.19
C TRP A 188 -5.39 -16.79 -5.07
N HIS A 189 -4.46 -15.86 -5.28
CA HIS A 189 -3.91 -14.95 -4.26
C HIS A 189 -4.75 -13.67 -4.08
N ASP A 190 -5.60 -13.33 -5.04
CA ASP A 190 -6.43 -12.11 -5.10
C ASP A 190 -7.81 -12.25 -4.42
N THR A 191 -8.00 -13.32 -3.65
CA THR A 191 -9.24 -13.67 -2.93
C THR A 191 -8.96 -14.15 -1.52
N GLU A 192 -10.00 -14.19 -0.67
CA GLU A 192 -9.91 -14.80 0.65
C GLU A 192 -9.47 -16.26 0.55
N PRO A 193 -8.61 -16.73 1.49
CA PRO A 193 -8.16 -16.05 2.70
C PRO A 193 -6.90 -15.17 2.55
N TYR A 194 -6.41 -14.93 1.33
CA TYR A 194 -5.10 -14.32 1.09
C TYR A 194 -5.15 -12.82 0.81
N SER A 195 -6.23 -12.33 0.20
CA SER A 195 -6.46 -10.89 0.08
C SER A 195 -7.95 -10.56 -0.06
N CYS A 196 -8.27 -9.31 0.24
CA CYS A 196 -9.59 -8.68 0.11
C CYS A 196 -9.34 -7.17 0.22
N CYS A 197 -10.20 -6.22 -0.14
CA CYS A 197 -11.55 -6.35 -0.60
C CYS A 197 -11.75 -5.43 -1.80
N GLY A 198 -11.82 -5.98 -3.01
CA GLY A 198 -11.99 -5.19 -4.24
C GLY A 198 -13.24 -4.31 -4.29
N THR A 199 -14.20 -4.52 -3.37
CA THR A 199 -15.42 -3.70 -3.25
C THR A 199 -15.35 -2.64 -2.14
N SER A 200 -14.25 -2.56 -1.40
CA SER A 200 -14.07 -1.68 -0.26
C SER A 200 -13.51 -0.34 -0.70
N PHE A 201 -14.36 0.46 -1.35
CA PHE A 201 -14.00 1.78 -1.83
C PHE A 201 -15.20 2.73 -1.93
N THR A 202 -14.92 4.02 -1.74
CA THR A 202 -15.82 5.13 -2.06
C THR A 202 -15.19 5.95 -3.18
N LEU A 203 -15.80 5.93 -4.37
CA LEU A 203 -15.38 6.74 -5.51
C LEU A 203 -16.43 7.81 -5.81
N ASN A 204 -16.01 9.07 -5.80
CA ASN A 204 -16.80 10.20 -6.29
C ASN A 204 -16.11 10.78 -7.52
N GLY A 205 -16.61 10.42 -8.69
CA GLY A 205 -16.01 10.72 -9.99
C GLY A 205 -16.33 9.62 -10.99
N ALA A 206 -15.83 9.76 -12.20
CA ALA A 206 -15.94 8.74 -13.24
C ALA A 206 -14.71 8.80 -14.15
N HIS A 207 -14.57 7.77 -14.98
CA HIS A 207 -13.54 7.75 -16.02
C HIS A 207 -13.50 9.05 -16.85
N GLY A 208 -12.33 9.66 -16.97
CA GLY A 208 -12.09 10.90 -17.73
C GLY A 208 -12.60 12.17 -17.04
N THR A 209 -12.84 12.13 -15.72
CA THR A 209 -13.19 13.29 -14.91
C THR A 209 -12.37 13.32 -13.64
N GLU A 210 -12.31 14.50 -13.00
CA GLU A 210 -11.88 14.64 -11.62
C GLU A 210 -12.57 13.60 -10.72
N ALA A 211 -11.81 13.02 -9.80
CA ALA A 211 -12.33 12.06 -8.84
C ALA A 211 -11.65 12.14 -7.46
N THR A 212 -12.39 11.71 -6.46
CA THR A 212 -11.81 11.32 -5.17
C THR A 212 -12.08 9.84 -4.91
N LEU A 213 -11.04 9.11 -4.52
CA LEU A 213 -11.10 7.70 -4.13
C LEU A 213 -10.65 7.54 -2.69
N GLN A 214 -11.51 6.92 -1.88
CA GLN A 214 -11.12 6.31 -0.62
C GLN A 214 -11.20 4.79 -0.79
N THR A 215 -10.17 4.07 -0.38
CA THR A 215 -10.14 2.61 -0.51
C THR A 215 -9.31 2.00 0.60
N GLU A 216 -9.70 0.81 1.02
CA GLU A 216 -8.99 0.03 2.03
C GLU A 216 -9.05 -1.45 1.70
N TRP A 217 -7.98 -2.16 2.00
CA TRP A 217 -7.84 -3.57 1.66
C TRP A 217 -6.79 -4.21 2.55
N TRP A 218 -6.67 -5.53 2.47
CA TRP A 218 -5.62 -6.29 3.11
C TRP A 218 -5.08 -7.40 2.20
N THR A 219 -3.83 -7.76 2.43
CA THR A 219 -3.19 -8.93 1.83
C THR A 219 -2.32 -9.62 2.87
N VAL A 220 -2.12 -10.92 2.72
CA VAL A 220 -1.03 -11.64 3.38
C VAL A 220 0.28 -11.43 2.61
N ALA A 221 1.41 -11.74 3.24
CA ALA A 221 2.72 -11.80 2.61
C ALA A 221 3.30 -13.22 2.68
N TRP A 222 4.33 -13.49 1.88
CA TRP A 222 4.89 -14.84 1.73
C TRP A 222 6.41 -14.82 1.83
N ASP A 223 6.96 -15.71 2.66
CA ASP A 223 8.39 -16.01 2.72
C ASP A 223 8.81 -16.88 1.53
N ASP A 224 7.89 -17.70 1.03
CA ASP A 224 8.10 -18.49 -0.17
C ASP A 224 6.77 -18.66 -0.91
N PHE A 225 6.52 -17.82 -1.91
CA PHE A 225 5.34 -17.91 -2.76
C PHE A 225 5.55 -18.92 -3.90
N ASP A 226 4.60 -19.84 -4.07
CA ASP A 226 4.54 -20.77 -5.20
C ASP A 226 3.27 -20.51 -6.03
N HIS A 227 3.44 -20.03 -7.25
CA HIS A 227 2.33 -19.71 -8.16
C HIS A 227 1.35 -20.87 -8.35
N ALA A 228 1.78 -22.12 -8.18
CA ALA A 228 0.97 -23.30 -8.47
C ALA A 228 -0.12 -23.53 -7.41
N SER A 229 0.15 -23.23 -6.14
CA SER A 229 -0.78 -23.49 -5.05
C SER A 229 -0.38 -22.78 -3.76
N PRO A 230 -1.36 -22.28 -2.97
CA PRO A 230 -1.07 -21.80 -1.62
C PRO A 230 -0.55 -22.89 -0.70
N ASP A 231 -0.91 -24.16 -0.90
CA ASP A 231 -0.44 -25.29 -0.07
C ASP A 231 1.07 -25.54 -0.17
N ASN A 232 1.69 -25.06 -1.26
CA ASN A 232 3.14 -25.13 -1.47
C ASN A 232 3.86 -23.87 -0.97
N SER A 233 3.10 -22.85 -0.60
CA SER A 233 3.63 -21.56 -0.22
C SER A 233 3.84 -21.48 1.30
N ILE A 234 4.75 -20.61 1.74
CA ILE A 234 4.99 -20.31 3.15
C ILE A 234 4.54 -18.88 3.39
N GLN A 235 3.40 -18.73 4.07
CA GLN A 235 2.91 -17.42 4.51
C GLN A 235 3.85 -16.89 5.59
N HIS A 236 4.15 -15.60 5.54
CA HIS A 236 4.96 -14.92 6.53
C HIS A 236 4.21 -14.81 7.87
N ASP A 237 4.93 -15.04 8.98
CA ASP A 237 4.44 -14.95 10.36
C ASP A 237 4.90 -13.59 10.94
N PHE A 238 4.01 -12.60 10.93
CA PHE A 238 4.37 -11.23 11.29
C PHE A 238 4.51 -11.09 12.81
N VAL A 239 5.63 -10.51 13.28
CA VAL A 239 5.86 -10.32 14.72
C VAL A 239 6.14 -8.88 15.12
N GLU A 240 5.83 -8.53 16.37
CA GLU A 240 6.05 -7.17 16.87
C GLU A 240 7.55 -6.78 16.81
N ASN A 241 7.81 -5.57 16.33
CA ASN A 241 9.13 -4.96 16.13
C ASN A 241 9.98 -5.62 15.04
N GLU A 242 9.40 -6.52 14.25
CA GLU A 242 9.98 -6.93 12.98
C GLU A 242 10.08 -5.74 12.03
N ILE A 243 11.12 -5.76 11.19
CA ILE A 243 11.23 -4.84 10.06
C ILE A 243 10.85 -5.66 8.83
N ILE A 244 10.00 -5.11 7.97
CA ILE A 244 9.63 -5.64 6.65
C ILE A 244 10.01 -4.63 5.56
N GLY A 245 10.24 -5.10 4.33
CA GLY A 245 10.45 -4.25 3.17
C GLY A 245 9.14 -3.98 2.42
N LEU A 246 8.77 -2.72 2.23
CA LEU A 246 7.68 -2.32 1.33
C LEU A 246 8.17 -1.28 0.32
N SER A 247 7.83 -1.46 -0.96
CA SER A 247 7.86 -0.36 -1.95
C SER A 247 6.45 -0.08 -2.41
N ILE A 248 6.09 1.21 -2.50
CA ILE A 248 4.75 1.65 -2.85
C ILE A 248 4.84 2.62 -4.01
N SER A 249 4.01 2.40 -5.02
CA SER A 249 3.84 3.32 -6.15
C SER A 249 2.39 3.75 -6.28
N ILE A 250 2.15 5.06 -6.38
CA ILE A 250 0.87 5.61 -6.84
C ILE A 250 1.01 5.85 -8.33
N ILE A 251 0.10 5.26 -9.10
CA ILE A 251 0.08 5.41 -10.54
C ILE A 251 -0.98 6.41 -10.93
N ASP A 252 -0.52 7.38 -11.69
CA ASP A 252 -1.24 8.50 -12.24
C ASP A 252 -1.20 8.37 -13.77
N ASN A 253 -2.35 8.17 -14.38
CA ASN A 253 -2.48 8.06 -15.82
C ASN A 253 -3.50 9.07 -16.31
N ASP A 254 -3.10 9.91 -17.25
CA ASP A 254 -4.01 10.81 -17.92
C ASP A 254 -4.24 10.40 -19.38
N ILE A 255 -5.51 10.42 -19.75
CA ILE A 255 -5.92 10.27 -21.14
C ILE A 255 -5.58 11.56 -21.89
N GLY A 256 -4.61 11.47 -22.80
CA GLY A 256 -4.38 12.50 -23.82
C GLY A 256 -5.53 12.62 -24.82
N THR A 257 -5.64 13.78 -25.49
CA THR A 257 -6.64 13.95 -26.58
C THR A 257 -6.30 13.15 -27.85
N ASP A 258 -5.11 12.55 -27.91
CA ASP A 258 -4.72 11.56 -28.89
C ASP A 258 -4.19 10.28 -28.22
N ASN A 259 -4.39 9.14 -28.88
CA ASN A 259 -4.04 7.82 -28.34
C ASN A 259 -2.55 7.45 -28.50
N GLU A 260 -1.70 8.28 -29.09
CA GLU A 260 -0.32 7.89 -29.47
C GLU A 260 0.79 8.83 -28.96
N THR A 261 0.48 10.06 -28.54
CA THR A 261 1.46 11.10 -28.19
C THR A 261 1.13 11.96 -26.98
N ASP A 262 -0.11 11.99 -26.49
CA ASP A 262 -0.56 12.92 -25.42
C ASP A 262 -0.88 12.26 -24.05
N ARG A 263 -0.59 10.97 -23.82
CA ARG A 263 -0.81 10.36 -22.49
C ARG A 263 0.25 10.85 -21.50
N ALA A 264 -0.17 11.59 -20.46
CA ALA A 264 0.67 11.85 -19.30
C ALA A 264 0.59 10.64 -18.37
N PHE A 265 1.74 10.23 -17.83
CA PHE A 265 1.84 9.08 -16.94
C PHE A 265 2.90 9.40 -15.91
N ALA A 266 2.60 9.19 -14.63
CA ALA A 266 3.55 9.32 -13.55
C ALA A 266 3.44 8.14 -12.58
N ALA A 267 4.58 7.51 -12.31
CA ALA A 267 4.69 6.53 -11.22
C ALA A 267 5.38 7.19 -10.02
N TRP A 268 4.57 7.64 -9.06
CA TRP A 268 5.02 8.24 -7.80
C TRP A 268 5.46 7.17 -6.83
N ARG A 269 6.77 7.04 -6.59
CA ARG A 269 7.33 5.94 -5.80
C ARG A 269 7.94 6.38 -4.49
N LEU A 270 7.59 5.67 -3.43
CA LEU A 270 8.19 5.78 -2.10
C LEU A 270 9.69 5.44 -2.16
N GLY A 271 10.52 6.27 -1.53
CA GLY A 271 11.98 6.13 -1.49
C GLY A 271 12.69 6.52 -2.79
N GLY A 272 11.93 6.87 -3.83
CA GLY A 272 12.42 7.46 -5.08
C GLY A 272 13.37 6.62 -5.92
N GLN A 273 13.40 5.30 -5.71
CA GLN A 273 14.21 4.39 -6.52
C GLN A 273 13.38 3.69 -7.57
N ARG A 274 13.81 3.75 -8.84
CA ARG A 274 13.12 3.09 -9.96
C ARG A 274 13.00 1.57 -9.78
N CYS A 275 13.97 0.93 -9.13
CA CYS A 275 13.98 -0.51 -8.86
C CYS A 275 12.97 -0.96 -7.80
N GLY A 276 12.33 -0.06 -7.05
CA GLY A 276 11.28 -0.45 -6.09
C GLY A 276 10.09 -1.19 -6.72
N ASN A 277 9.96 -1.13 -8.05
CA ASN A 277 9.06 -2.00 -8.80
C ASN A 277 9.69 -3.38 -9.03
N GLY A 278 9.59 -4.25 -8.03
CA GLY A 278 9.98 -5.65 -8.18
C GLY A 278 11.44 -5.96 -7.87
N ASP A 279 12.12 -5.18 -7.04
CA ASP A 279 13.45 -5.53 -6.47
C ASP A 279 13.45 -5.22 -4.97
N GLY A 280 13.53 -6.27 -4.14
CA GLY A 280 13.43 -6.17 -2.68
C GLY A 280 14.48 -5.23 -2.08
N LYS A 281 15.68 -5.15 -2.68
CA LYS A 281 16.74 -4.23 -2.23
C LYS A 281 16.37 -2.74 -2.31
N CYS A 282 15.32 -2.41 -3.05
CA CYS A 282 14.84 -1.05 -3.23
C CYS A 282 13.52 -0.79 -2.48
N ALA A 283 13.11 -1.72 -1.60
CA ALA A 283 12.08 -1.48 -0.63
C ALA A 283 12.51 -0.43 0.40
N THR A 284 11.54 0.16 1.09
CA THR A 284 11.72 1.00 2.28
C THR A 284 11.49 0.15 3.52
N ASP A 285 12.24 0.40 4.59
CA ASP A 285 12.08 -0.30 5.87
C ASP A 285 10.83 0.16 6.62
N PHE A 286 10.03 -0.81 7.05
CA PHE A 286 8.85 -0.61 7.87
C PHE A 286 8.91 -1.47 9.13
N ILE A 287 8.91 -0.84 10.30
CA ILE A 287 8.85 -1.53 11.59
C ILE A 287 7.39 -1.79 12.00
N LEU A 288 7.09 -3.05 12.32
CA LEU A 288 5.80 -3.50 12.83
C LEU A 288 5.63 -3.05 14.28
N LEU A 289 4.82 -2.02 14.52
CA LEU A 289 4.67 -1.44 15.85
C LEU A 289 3.88 -2.38 16.79
N PRO A 290 4.07 -2.31 18.11
CA PRO A 290 3.18 -2.95 19.07
C PRO A 290 1.78 -2.31 19.10
N VAL A 291 0.78 -3.01 19.66
CA VAL A 291 -0.58 -2.45 19.83
C VAL A 291 -0.57 -1.21 20.72
N GLN A 292 -1.14 -0.11 20.24
CA GLN A 292 -1.33 1.14 20.98
C GLN A 292 -2.77 1.26 21.49
N ASN A 293 -3.09 0.48 22.53
CA ASN A 293 -4.45 0.36 23.06
C ASN A 293 -5.07 1.67 23.57
N ASP A 294 -4.24 2.65 23.91
CA ASP A 294 -4.66 3.96 24.42
C ASP A 294 -5.26 4.89 23.35
N LEU A 295 -5.00 4.59 22.08
CA LEU A 295 -5.55 5.33 20.93
C LEU A 295 -6.81 4.68 20.36
N LEU A 296 -7.08 3.41 20.69
CA LEU A 296 -8.24 2.70 20.21
C LEU A 296 -9.52 3.23 20.87
N PRO A 297 -10.62 3.38 20.10
CA PRO A 297 -11.91 3.71 20.68
C PRO A 297 -12.29 2.60 21.67
N THR A 298 -12.67 2.97 22.88
CA THR A 298 -13.17 1.98 23.84
C THR A 298 -14.51 1.46 23.34
N ALA A 299 -14.73 0.14 23.37
CA ALA A 299 -15.99 -0.53 23.03
C ALA A 299 -17.23 -0.09 23.87
N VAL A 300 -17.09 0.94 24.71
CA VAL A 300 -18.21 1.65 25.32
C VAL A 300 -18.73 2.64 24.29
N GLU A 301 -19.56 2.16 23.36
CA GLU A 301 -20.51 3.06 22.72
C GLU A 301 -21.30 3.80 23.82
N ASP A 302 -21.57 5.09 23.62
CA ASP A 302 -22.28 5.99 24.53
C ASP A 302 -23.73 5.57 24.90
N ASP A 303 -24.14 4.34 24.60
CA ASP A 303 -25.32 3.69 25.14
C ASP A 303 -25.05 3.10 26.53
N SER A 304 -24.58 3.95 27.44
CA SER A 304 -24.71 3.64 28.86
C SER A 304 -26.19 3.38 29.17
N TRP A 305 -26.46 2.44 30.07
CA TRP A 305 -27.82 2.18 30.60
C TRP A 305 -28.57 3.46 31.04
N GLY A 306 -27.85 4.55 31.34
CA GLY A 306 -28.40 5.86 31.63
C GLY A 306 -29.07 6.54 30.43
N HIS A 307 -28.51 6.40 29.23
CA HIS A 307 -29.01 7.02 28.00
C HIS A 307 -30.28 6.32 27.50
N ILE A 308 -30.31 4.98 27.54
CA ILE A 308 -31.49 4.17 27.25
C ILE A 308 -32.64 4.51 28.22
N LYS A 309 -32.37 4.71 29.52
CA LYS A 309 -33.43 5.10 30.48
C LYS A 309 -33.95 6.52 30.25
N ALA A 310 -33.11 7.44 29.79
CA ALA A 310 -33.53 8.81 29.49
C ALA A 310 -34.44 8.90 28.24
N SER A 311 -34.28 8.00 27.26
CA SER A 311 -35.13 7.96 26.07
C SER A 311 -36.55 7.42 26.33
N TYR A 312 -36.75 6.63 27.40
CA TYR A 312 -38.07 6.16 27.86
C TYR A 312 -38.80 7.14 28.81
N MET A 313 -38.21 8.30 29.13
CA MET A 313 -38.84 9.32 30.01
C MET A 313 -39.52 10.46 29.24
N ARG A 314 -39.94 10.25 27.98
CA ARG A 314 -40.81 11.19 27.25
C ARG A 314 -42.28 10.82 27.35
#